data_AF-A0A9X1ZUR8-F1
#
_entry.id   AF-A0A9X1ZUR8-F1
#
_cell.length_a   1.000
_cell.length_b   1.000
_cell.length_c   1.000
_cell.angle_alpha   90.00
_cell.angle_beta   90.00
_cell.angle_gamma   90.00
#
_symmetry.space_group_name_H-M   'P 1'
#
loop_
_entity.id
_entity.type
_entity.pdbx_description
1 polymer ?
#
loop_
_entity_poly.entity_id
_entity_poly.type
_entity_poly.pdbx_seq_one_letter_code
_entity_poly.pdbx_strand_id
1 'polypeptide(L)'
;MGLEQVKTDTELFQWLNKQTDLNSYQVDLVDGFIFMLKKINQHESIRMINENELHPRFWRSHDRTFGYGLMSQKTKQKGAHLYQFYVDVAFAERLVSRNKDRLTLTELGRAYLLRDVEEQLDVLFTYIW
;
A
#
# COMPACT_ATOMS: atom_id res chain seq x y z
N MET A 1 15.19 16.85 7.00
CA MET A 1 14.00 16.26 6.38
C MET A 1 13.20 15.63 7.49
N GLY A 2 11.98 16.10 7.74
CA GLY A 2 11.17 15.60 8.85
C GLY A 2 10.75 14.17 8.55
N LEU A 3 11.20 13.23 9.37
CA LEU A 3 10.69 11.88 9.42
C LEU A 3 9.26 11.97 9.94
N GLU A 4 8.27 12.09 9.05
CA GLU A 4 6.91 11.74 9.42
C GLU A 4 6.94 10.25 9.77
N GLN A 5 6.77 9.94 11.05
CA GLN A 5 6.79 8.58 11.57
C GLN A 5 5.62 7.82 10.94
N VAL A 6 5.88 7.11 9.85
CA VAL A 6 5.02 6.00 9.43
C VAL A 6 5.06 5.02 10.59
N LYS A 7 3.96 4.98 11.37
CA LYS A 7 3.82 4.06 12.49
C LYS A 7 3.57 2.67 11.93
N THR A 8 4.64 1.96 11.65
CA THR A 8 4.56 0.56 11.25
C THR A 8 4.11 -0.24 12.47
N ASP A 9 2.86 -0.68 12.42
CA ASP A 9 2.25 -1.43 13.51
C ASP A 9 2.99 -2.77 13.66
N THR A 10 3.36 -3.12 14.89
CA THR A 10 3.99 -4.42 15.20
C THR A 10 3.15 -5.59 14.68
N GLU A 11 1.83 -5.39 14.53
CA GLU A 11 0.93 -6.38 13.91
C GLU A 11 1.19 -6.62 12.42
N LEU A 12 1.57 -5.59 11.66
CA LEU A 12 1.91 -5.72 10.23
C LEU A 12 3.16 -6.59 10.07
N PHE A 13 4.17 -6.34 10.91
CA PHE A 13 5.38 -7.15 10.97
C PHE A 13 5.12 -8.62 11.31
N GLN A 14 4.35 -8.86 12.36
CA GLN A 14 3.97 -10.22 12.75
C GLN A 14 3.17 -10.92 11.66
N TRP A 15 2.40 -10.16 10.86
CA TRP A 15 1.66 -10.70 9.73
C TRP A 15 2.59 -11.04 8.56
N LEU A 16 3.52 -10.14 8.18
CA LEU A 16 4.50 -10.38 7.12
C LEU A 16 5.36 -11.61 7.43
N ASN A 17 5.87 -11.72 8.67
CA ASN A 17 6.68 -12.86 9.10
C ASN A 17 5.89 -14.19 9.08
N LYS A 18 4.58 -14.16 9.34
CA LYS A 18 3.73 -15.37 9.24
C LYS A 18 3.47 -15.81 7.81
N GLN A 19 3.52 -14.90 6.84
CA GLN A 19 3.39 -15.24 5.43
C GLN A 19 4.70 -15.80 4.86
N THR A 20 5.87 -15.39 5.38
CA THR A 20 7.17 -15.94 4.96
C THR A 20 7.46 -17.34 5.50
N ASP A 21 6.93 -17.72 6.67
CA ASP A 21 7.15 -19.04 7.29
C ASP A 21 6.33 -20.19 6.66
N LEU A 22 5.28 -19.88 5.90
CA LEU A 22 4.37 -20.86 5.31
C LEU A 22 4.52 -20.87 3.78
N ASN A 23 5.31 -21.82 3.27
CA ASN A 23 5.58 -22.02 1.84
C ASN A 23 4.35 -21.81 0.90
N SER A 24 4.58 -21.04 -0.17
CA SER A 24 3.85 -20.94 -1.46
C SER A 24 3.00 -19.70 -1.78
N TYR A 25 2.78 -18.78 -0.85
CA TYR A 25 2.22 -17.47 -1.18
C TYR A 25 3.08 -16.39 -0.53
N GLN A 26 4.24 -16.11 -1.13
CA GLN A 26 4.86 -14.81 -0.92
C GLN A 26 3.81 -13.80 -1.37
N VAL A 27 3.14 -13.21 -0.38
CA VAL A 27 2.48 -11.94 -0.57
C VAL A 27 3.58 -10.98 -0.98
N ASP A 28 3.71 -10.77 -2.28
CA ASP A 28 4.67 -9.82 -2.81
C ASP A 28 4.15 -8.42 -2.45
N LEU A 29 4.68 -7.92 -1.33
CA LEU A 29 4.40 -6.60 -0.77
C LEU A 29 4.58 -5.51 -1.84
N VAL A 30 5.57 -5.69 -2.70
CA VAL A 30 5.87 -4.76 -3.79
C VAL A 30 4.83 -4.89 -4.88
N ASP A 31 4.43 -6.10 -5.28
CA ASP A 31 3.36 -6.25 -6.26
C ASP A 31 2.04 -5.62 -5.79
N GLY A 32 1.70 -5.79 -4.51
CA GLY A 32 0.55 -5.12 -3.89
C GLY A 32 0.69 -3.61 -3.99
N PHE A 33 1.80 -3.06 -3.52
CA PHE A 33 2.04 -1.61 -3.57
C PHE A 33 2.00 -1.05 -5.02
N ILE A 34 2.66 -1.72 -5.96
CA ILE A 34 2.66 -1.36 -7.39
C ILE A 34 1.24 -1.42 -7.95
N PHE A 35 0.48 -2.45 -7.63
CA PHE A 35 -0.90 -2.59 -8.11
C PHE A 35 -1.76 -1.41 -7.65
N MET A 36 -1.59 -0.95 -6.41
CA MET A 36 -2.27 0.25 -5.92
C MET A 36 -1.90 1.47 -6.78
N LEU A 37 -0.61 1.74 -6.98
CA LEU A 37 -0.14 2.91 -7.75
C LEU A 37 -0.57 2.84 -9.22
N LYS A 38 -0.45 1.68 -9.86
CA LYS A 38 -0.93 1.45 -11.24
C LYS A 38 -2.43 1.71 -11.35
N LYS A 39 -3.21 1.26 -10.37
CA LYS A 39 -4.65 1.48 -10.34
C LYS A 39 -5.00 2.96 -10.17
N ILE A 40 -4.30 3.69 -9.30
CA ILE A 40 -4.47 5.15 -9.17
C ILE A 40 -4.13 5.84 -10.50
N ASN A 41 -3.04 5.43 -11.16
CA ASN A 41 -2.64 5.97 -12.47
C ASN A 41 -3.71 5.75 -13.53
N GLN A 42 -4.29 4.55 -13.60
CA GLN A 42 -5.30 4.18 -14.61
C GLN A 42 -6.63 4.93 -14.43
N HIS A 43 -7.05 5.15 -13.18
CA HIS A 43 -8.30 5.85 -12.89
C HIS A 43 -8.14 7.37 -12.80
N GLU A 44 -6.91 7.88 -12.92
CA GLU A 44 -6.45 9.27 -12.77
C GLU A 44 -6.69 9.89 -11.38
N SER A 45 -7.82 9.58 -10.74
CA SER A 45 -8.15 10.01 -9.40
C SER A 45 -8.99 8.95 -8.66
N ILE A 46 -8.63 8.68 -7.40
CA ILE A 46 -9.35 7.75 -6.52
C ILE A 46 -10.00 8.53 -5.38
N ARG A 47 -11.27 8.23 -5.11
CA ARG A 47 -12.00 8.85 -4.00
C ARG A 47 -11.49 8.36 -2.65
N MET A 48 -11.20 9.33 -1.79
CA MET A 48 -10.82 9.13 -0.39
C MET A 48 -12.05 9.24 0.51
N ILE A 49 -12.03 8.57 1.66
CA ILE A 49 -13.06 8.73 2.71
C ILE A 49 -12.59 9.74 3.74
N ASN A 50 -11.33 9.63 4.16
CA ASN A 50 -10.68 10.50 5.14
C ASN A 50 -9.34 10.99 4.59
N GLU A 51 -8.58 11.72 5.42
CA GLU A 51 -7.36 12.40 4.99
C GLU A 51 -6.32 11.48 4.37
N ASN A 52 -6.15 10.29 4.94
CA ASN A 52 -5.18 9.28 4.50
C ASN A 52 -5.84 7.92 4.23
N GLU A 53 -7.14 7.86 3.97
CA GLU A 53 -7.86 6.59 3.78
C GLU A 53 -8.60 6.53 2.45
N LEU A 54 -8.31 5.47 1.69
CA LEU A 54 -9.03 5.12 0.47
C LEU A 54 -10.32 4.38 0.76
N HIS A 55 -11.32 4.58 -0.09
CA HIS A 55 -12.61 3.91 0.07
C HIS A 55 -12.47 2.37 0.01
N PRO A 56 -13.06 1.57 0.92
CA PRO A 56 -12.91 0.10 0.97
C PRO A 56 -13.17 -0.63 -0.35
N ARG A 57 -14.08 -0.10 -1.18
CA ARG A 57 -14.34 -0.60 -2.54
C ARG A 57 -13.10 -0.61 -3.44
N PHE A 58 -12.18 0.34 -3.25
CA PHE A 58 -10.92 0.39 -3.97
C PHE A 58 -10.09 -0.89 -3.73
N TRP A 59 -10.04 -1.34 -2.47
CA TRP A 59 -9.27 -2.50 -2.04
C TRP A 59 -9.88 -3.85 -2.39
N ARG A 60 -11.18 -3.90 -2.72
CA ARG A 60 -11.83 -5.18 -3.11
C ARG A 60 -11.19 -5.85 -4.31
N SER A 61 -10.71 -5.08 -5.30
CA SER A 61 -9.99 -5.68 -6.42
C SER A 61 -8.60 -6.15 -6.00
N HIS A 62 -7.98 -5.47 -5.04
CA HIS A 62 -6.69 -5.81 -4.47
C HIS A 62 -6.74 -7.17 -3.78
N ASP A 63 -7.72 -7.34 -2.87
CA ASP A 63 -8.00 -8.62 -2.20
C ASP A 63 -8.28 -9.75 -3.19
N ARG A 64 -9.01 -9.46 -4.27
CA ARG A 64 -9.33 -10.47 -5.30
C ARG A 64 -8.08 -10.89 -6.10
N THR A 65 -7.22 -9.93 -6.44
CA THR A 65 -6.02 -10.19 -7.25
C THR A 65 -4.97 -10.97 -6.47
N PHE A 66 -4.74 -10.61 -5.20
CA PHE A 66 -3.67 -11.20 -4.40
C PHE A 66 -4.16 -12.25 -3.39
N GLY A 67 -5.46 -12.51 -3.34
CA GLY A 67 -6.02 -13.57 -2.50
C GLY A 67 -5.89 -13.34 -1.00
N TYR A 68 -5.53 -12.13 -0.56
CA TYR A 68 -5.18 -11.87 0.84
C TYR A 68 -6.32 -12.15 1.84
N GLY A 69 -7.58 -12.13 1.38
CA GLY A 69 -8.75 -12.37 2.24
C GLY A 69 -8.87 -11.37 3.40
N LEU A 70 -8.25 -10.19 3.27
CA LEU A 70 -8.03 -9.25 4.37
C LEU A 70 -9.29 -8.48 4.78
N MET A 71 -10.28 -8.38 3.89
CA MET A 71 -11.60 -7.80 4.18
C MET A 71 -12.62 -8.78 4.80
N SER A 72 -12.25 -10.04 5.08
CA SER A 72 -13.16 -10.98 5.76
C SER A 72 -13.47 -10.49 7.19
N GLN A 73 -14.67 -10.79 7.72
CA GLN A 73 -15.08 -10.34 9.06
C GLN A 73 -14.09 -10.73 10.18
N LYS A 74 -13.27 -11.77 10.00
CA LYS A 74 -12.22 -12.20 10.95
C LYS A 74 -10.88 -11.47 10.81
N THR A 75 -10.56 -10.89 9.66
CA THR A 75 -9.25 -10.31 9.33
C THR A 75 -9.26 -8.80 9.10
N LYS A 76 -10.44 -8.17 9.19
CA LYS A 76 -10.68 -6.74 8.94
C LYS A 76 -9.66 -5.77 9.56
N GLN A 77 -9.16 -6.04 10.76
CA GLN A 77 -8.16 -5.19 11.41
C GLN A 77 -6.79 -5.30 10.71
N LYS A 78 -6.29 -6.51 10.49
CA LYS A 78 -4.99 -6.75 9.83
C LYS A 78 -4.94 -6.24 8.40
N GLY A 79 -6.05 -6.35 7.68
CA GLY A 79 -6.21 -5.78 6.34
C GLY A 79 -6.12 -4.27 6.28
N ALA A 80 -6.67 -3.59 7.29
CA ALA A 80 -6.59 -2.15 7.38
C ALA A 80 -5.14 -1.68 7.54
N HIS A 81 -4.30 -2.41 8.28
CA HIS A 81 -2.91 -2.00 8.51
C HIS A 81 -2.02 -2.09 7.27
N LEU A 82 -2.14 -3.14 6.43
CA LEU A 82 -1.37 -3.23 5.19
C LEU A 82 -1.77 -2.15 4.18
N TYR A 83 -3.07 -1.94 4.03
CA TYR A 83 -3.59 -0.91 3.11
C TYR A 83 -3.28 0.50 3.59
N GLN A 84 -3.32 0.73 4.90
CA GLN A 84 -2.91 2.00 5.47
C GLN A 84 -1.41 2.22 5.27
N PHE A 85 -0.58 1.20 5.52
CA PHE A 85 0.86 1.26 5.27
C PHE A 85 1.17 1.65 3.82
N TYR A 86 0.51 1.06 2.83
CA TYR A 86 0.70 1.46 1.43
C TYR A 86 0.35 2.93 1.19
N VAL A 87 -0.76 3.40 1.75
CA VAL A 87 -1.16 4.81 1.56
C VAL A 87 -0.17 5.74 2.26
N ASP A 88 0.26 5.41 3.46
CA ASP A 88 1.21 6.21 4.25
C ASP A 88 2.56 6.31 3.57
N VAL A 89 3.13 5.20 3.09
CA VAL A 89 4.40 5.21 2.36
C VAL A 89 4.27 6.00 1.06
N ALA A 90 3.15 5.85 0.33
CA ALA A 90 2.94 6.60 -0.90
C ALA A 90 2.85 8.13 -0.66
N PHE A 91 2.31 8.56 0.48
CA PHE A 91 2.32 9.97 0.89
C PHE A 91 3.71 10.44 1.34
N ALA A 92 4.40 9.66 2.18
CA ALA A 92 5.73 9.99 2.69
C ALA A 92 6.75 10.18 1.54
N GLU A 93 6.71 9.27 0.56
CA GLU A 93 7.54 9.31 -0.66
C GLU A 93 7.00 10.27 -1.73
N ARG A 94 5.90 10.98 -1.45
CA ARG A 94 5.25 11.94 -2.38
C ARG A 94 4.89 11.32 -3.73
N LEU A 95 4.66 10.00 -3.76
CA LEU A 95 4.25 9.27 -4.95
C LEU A 95 2.79 9.61 -5.31
N VAL A 96 2.00 9.95 -4.30
CA VAL A 96 0.63 10.42 -4.45
C VAL A 96 0.45 11.81 -3.87
N SER A 97 -0.53 12.52 -4.40
CA SER A 97 -0.97 13.81 -3.88
C SER A 97 -2.47 13.79 -3.66
N ARG A 98 -2.90 14.53 -2.64
CA ARG A 98 -4.32 14.72 -2.33
C ARG A 98 -4.78 16.05 -2.92
N ASN A 99 -5.91 16.01 -3.62
CA ASN A 99 -6.67 17.19 -4.02
C ASN A 99 -8.12 17.02 -3.56
N LYS A 100 -8.49 17.76 -2.51
CA LYS A 100 -9.79 17.64 -1.81
C LYS A 100 -10.05 16.21 -1.31
N ASP A 101 -11.03 15.53 -1.89
CA ASP A 101 -11.45 14.16 -1.57
C ASP A 101 -10.90 13.13 -2.56
N ARG A 102 -9.87 13.50 -3.34
CA ARG A 102 -9.28 12.65 -4.37
C ARG A 102 -7.78 12.49 -4.19
N LEU A 103 -7.33 11.25 -4.39
CA LEU A 103 -5.93 10.87 -4.44
C LEU A 103 -5.52 10.72 -5.91
N THR A 104 -4.41 11.34 -6.30
CA THR A 104 -3.86 11.29 -7.65
C THR A 104 -2.39 10.91 -7.62
N LEU A 105 -1.90 10.24 -8.67
CA LEU A 105 -0.49 9.89 -8.78
C LEU A 105 0.32 11.12 -9.22
N THR A 106 1.44 11.40 -8.55
CA THR A 106 2.36 12.49 -8.91
C THR A 106 3.30 12.06 -10.03
N GLU A 107 4.11 13.00 -10.54
CA GLU A 107 5.20 12.68 -11.45
C GLU A 107 6.24 11.74 -10.81
N LEU A 108 6.53 11.91 -9.52
CA LEU A 108 7.40 11.00 -8.76
C LEU A 108 6.79 9.60 -8.67
N GLY A 109 5.48 9.49 -8.43
CA GLY A 109 4.77 8.21 -8.45
C GLY A 109 4.83 7.51 -9.80
N ARG A 110 4.74 8.27 -10.91
CA ARG A 110 4.89 7.72 -12.27
C ARG A 110 6.33 7.26 -12.53
N ALA A 111 7.33 8.04 -12.11
CA ALA A 111 8.73 7.68 -12.23
C ALA A 111 9.07 6.43 -11.39
N TYR A 112 8.51 6.32 -10.19
CA TYR A 112 8.67 5.17 -9.32
C TYR A 112 8.16 3.88 -9.98
N LEU A 113 7.04 3.93 -10.70
CA LEU A 113 6.51 2.78 -11.44
C LEU A 113 7.42 2.26 -12.57
N LEU A 114 8.42 3.06 -12.99
CA LEU A 114 9.39 2.70 -14.02
C LEU A 114 10.69 2.14 -13.44
N ARG A 115 10.87 2.18 -12.11
CA ARG A 115 12.03 1.61 -11.42
C ARG A 115 11.99 0.10 -11.41
N ASP A 116 13.15 -0.50 -11.18
CA ASP A 116 13.28 -1.94 -10.99
C ASP A 116 12.65 -2.37 -9.66
N VAL A 117 12.24 -3.64 -9.61
CA VAL A 117 11.52 -4.22 -8.46
C VAL A 117 12.36 -4.13 -7.18
N GLU A 118 13.67 -4.30 -7.25
CA GLU A 118 14.58 -4.18 -6.10
C GLU A 118 14.56 -2.77 -5.51
N GLU A 119 14.62 -1.73 -6.35
CA GLU A 119 14.56 -0.34 -5.88
C GLU A 119 13.19 0.01 -5.27
N GLN A 120 12.12 -0.60 -5.78
CA GLN A 120 10.77 -0.43 -5.23
C GLN A 120 10.63 -1.14 -3.88
N LEU A 121 11.25 -2.31 -3.72
CA LEU A 121 11.28 -3.07 -2.48
C LEU A 121 12.05 -2.32 -1.38
N ASP A 122 13.21 -1.77 -1.71
CA ASP A 122 14.08 -1.06 -0.77
C ASP A 122 13.36 0.15 -0.13
N VAL A 123 12.56 0.87 -0.91
CA VAL A 123 11.75 1.97 -0.40
C VAL A 123 10.74 1.48 0.63
N LEU A 124 10.03 0.38 0.36
CA LEU A 124 9.07 -0.17 1.31
C LEU A 124 9.77 -0.66 2.60
N PHE A 125 10.94 -1.28 2.48
CA PHE A 125 11.68 -1.76 3.65
C PHE A 125 12.21 -0.64 4.55
N THR A 126 12.50 0.53 3.99
CA THR A 126 12.93 1.71 4.77
C THR A 126 11.89 2.16 5.80
N TYR A 127 10.60 1.86 5.56
CA TYR A 127 9.52 2.17 6.50
C TYR A 127 9.15 1.01 7.39
N ILE A 128 9.67 -0.17 7.10
CA ILE A 128 9.43 -1.36 7.91
C ILE A 128 10.49 -1.38 9.02
N TRP A 129 11.77 -1.21 8.70
CA TRP A 129 12.90 -1.32 9.66
C TRP A 129 13.30 0.00 10.34
#